data_AF-A0A962BD85-F1
#
_entry.id   AF-A0A962BD85-F1
#
_cell.length_a   1.000
_cell.length_b   1.000
_cell.length_c   1.000
_cell.angle_alpha   90.00
_cell.angle_beta   90.00
_cell.angle_gamma   90.00
#
_symmetry.space_group_name_H-M   'P 1'
#
loop_
_entity.id
_entity.type
_entity.pdbx_description
1 polymer ?
#
loop_
_entity_poly.entity_id
_entity_poly.type
_entity_poly.pdbx_seq_one_letter_code
_entity_poly.pdbx_strand_id
1 'polypeptide(L)'
;MTDISLQNLIQEMAGGAHMDRTADAFTPVDAWESLLARDSLLAMLQKDQKEARARYEQLLRAHGPHDPMTVVARDVMDSAQSAFDTRLIEVRQDQKIDRTAQQDAVMTRLDAARNEISRRRRTEQQAFRQKKDTEDKARKAAREAAETFLLTVFFFYMLQRMLTASRRRLALAAAFLQASLTPAHEHNVA
;
A
#
# COMPACT_ATOMS: atom_id res chain seq x y z
N MET A 1 -28.84 12.02 27.71
CA MET A 1 -28.29 10.70 28.10
C MET A 1 -28.93 9.68 27.20
N THR A 2 -28.23 9.26 26.15
CA THR A 2 -28.74 8.31 25.17
C THR A 2 -28.18 6.95 25.51
N ASP A 3 -28.99 6.13 26.18
CA ASP A 3 -28.70 4.72 26.40
C ASP A 3 -28.83 3.98 25.07
N ILE A 4 -27.71 3.89 24.36
CA ILE A 4 -27.57 3.01 23.20
C ILE A 4 -27.62 1.58 23.78
N SER A 5 -28.78 0.94 23.66
CA SER A 5 -28.98 -0.45 24.06
C SER A 5 -27.86 -1.31 23.47
N LEU A 6 -27.24 -2.16 24.31
CA LEU A 6 -26.25 -3.16 23.87
C LEU A 6 -26.76 -4.03 22.72
N GLN A 7 -28.09 -4.19 22.60
CA GLN A 7 -28.71 -4.89 21.48
C GLN A 7 -28.57 -4.13 20.16
N ASN A 8 -28.66 -2.79 20.18
CA ASN A 8 -28.41 -1.96 19.00
C ASN A 8 -26.93 -2.00 18.61
N LEU A 9 -26.01 -2.03 19.59
CA LEU A 9 -24.57 -2.16 19.32
C LEU A 9 -24.21 -3.54 18.76
N ILE A 10 -24.84 -4.61 19.25
CA ILE A 10 -24.66 -5.97 18.73
C ILE A 10 -25.26 -6.08 17.32
N GLN A 11 -26.40 -5.44 17.07
CA GLN A 11 -27.06 -5.42 15.77
C GLN A 11 -26.32 -4.54 14.76
N GLU A 12 -25.59 -3.51 15.22
CA GLU A 12 -24.70 -2.69 14.42
C GLU A 12 -23.35 -3.39 14.16
N MET A 13 -22.81 -4.15 15.12
CA MET A 13 -21.64 -5.02 14.87
C MET A 13 -21.96 -6.24 14.01
N ALA A 14 -23.18 -6.78 14.08
CA ALA A 14 -23.65 -7.86 13.23
C ALA A 14 -24.13 -7.36 11.86
N GLY A 15 -24.68 -6.15 11.79
CA GLY A 15 -25.16 -5.48 10.57
C GLY A 15 -24.08 -4.69 9.81
N GLY A 16 -22.94 -4.41 10.45
CA GLY A 16 -21.74 -3.82 9.83
C GLY A 16 -21.00 -4.77 8.89
N ALA A 17 -21.42 -6.04 8.82
CA ALA A 17 -21.26 -6.85 7.62
C ALA A 17 -22.30 -6.38 6.58
N HIS A 18 -22.20 -5.11 6.15
CA HIS A 18 -22.56 -4.75 4.80
C HIS A 18 -21.61 -5.56 3.93
N MET A 19 -21.97 -6.82 3.71
CA MET A 19 -21.65 -7.55 2.50
C MET A 19 -22.13 -6.62 1.41
N ASP A 20 -21.20 -5.81 0.94
CA ASP A 20 -21.30 -5.17 -0.34
C ASP A 20 -21.59 -6.31 -1.29
N ARG A 21 -22.89 -6.49 -1.61
CA ARG A 21 -23.35 -7.31 -2.72
C ARG A 21 -22.96 -6.56 -3.99
N THR A 22 -21.68 -6.26 -4.15
CA THR A 22 -21.01 -6.64 -5.37
C THR A 22 -21.06 -8.19 -5.33
N ALA A 23 -22.01 -8.92 -5.90
CA ALA A 23 -22.55 -8.82 -7.26
C ALA A 23 -21.54 -8.39 -8.34
N ASP A 24 -20.27 -8.17 -7.97
CA ASP A 24 -19.15 -8.33 -8.86
C ASP A 24 -19.04 -9.82 -9.05
N ALA A 25 -19.78 -10.27 -10.06
CA ALA A 25 -19.43 -11.39 -10.89
C ALA A 25 -18.83 -12.53 -10.07
N PHE A 26 -19.71 -13.32 -9.44
CA PHE A 26 -19.41 -14.71 -9.11
C PHE A 26 -19.22 -15.47 -10.43
N THR A 27 -18.25 -15.04 -11.24
CA THR A 27 -17.79 -15.79 -12.40
C THR A 27 -17.25 -17.06 -11.82
N PRO A 28 -17.77 -18.23 -12.22
CA PRO A 28 -17.00 -19.43 -12.00
C PRO A 28 -15.61 -19.12 -12.60
N VAL A 29 -14.54 -19.04 -11.80
CA VAL A 29 -13.21 -19.48 -12.26
C VAL A 29 -13.52 -20.79 -12.95
N ASP A 30 -13.45 -20.75 -14.26
CA ASP A 30 -14.32 -21.58 -15.06
C ASP A 30 -14.04 -23.02 -14.72
N ALA A 31 -15.08 -23.81 -14.41
CA ALA A 31 -14.92 -25.19 -13.99
C ALA A 31 -14.10 -26.04 -14.99
N TRP A 32 -13.90 -25.56 -16.22
CA TRP A 32 -13.03 -26.19 -17.20
C TRP A 32 -11.53 -26.04 -16.90
N GLU A 33 -11.06 -24.99 -16.21
CA GLU A 33 -9.65 -24.80 -15.88
C GLU A 33 -9.13 -25.88 -14.90
N SER A 34 -9.94 -26.26 -13.91
CA SER A 34 -9.58 -27.38 -13.02
C SER A 34 -9.62 -28.72 -13.76
N LEU A 35 -10.44 -28.86 -14.80
CA LEU A 35 -10.46 -30.04 -15.66
C LEU A 35 -9.20 -30.15 -16.54
N LEU A 36 -8.63 -29.04 -17.01
CA LEU A 36 -7.34 -29.06 -17.73
C LEU A 36 -6.21 -29.68 -16.92
N ALA A 37 -6.16 -29.40 -15.62
CA ALA A 37 -5.13 -29.94 -14.74
C ALA A 37 -5.21 -31.47 -14.58
N ARG A 38 -6.36 -32.06 -14.90
CA ARG A 38 -6.70 -33.47 -14.66
C ARG A 38 -6.76 -34.28 -15.95
N ASP A 39 -7.19 -33.66 -17.05
CA ASP A 39 -7.26 -34.28 -18.37
C ASP A 39 -6.16 -33.71 -19.27
N SER A 40 -5.10 -34.51 -19.48
CA SER A 40 -3.94 -34.11 -20.29
C SER A 40 -4.28 -33.91 -21.77
N LEU A 41 -5.29 -34.61 -22.29
CA LEU A 41 -5.76 -34.45 -23.66
C LEU A 41 -6.48 -33.10 -23.82
N LEU A 42 -7.33 -32.73 -22.88
CA LEU A 42 -8.01 -31.44 -22.84
C LEU A 42 -7.00 -30.28 -22.72
N ALA A 43 -5.94 -30.44 -21.92
CA ALA A 43 -4.85 -29.47 -21.84
C ALA A 43 -4.10 -29.31 -23.17
N MET A 44 -3.82 -30.42 -23.87
CA MET A 44 -3.20 -30.38 -25.19
C MET A 44 -4.11 -29.71 -26.22
N LEU A 45 -5.41 -30.05 -26.25
CA LEU A 45 -6.38 -29.44 -27.16
C LEU A 45 -6.55 -27.94 -26.89
N GLN A 46 -6.50 -27.50 -25.63
CA GLN A 46 -6.52 -26.07 -25.30
C GLN A 46 -5.30 -25.34 -25.88
N LYS A 47 -4.13 -25.98 -25.83
CA LYS A 47 -2.90 -25.43 -26.42
C LYS A 47 -3.03 -25.34 -27.94
N ASP A 48 -3.50 -26.41 -28.59
CA ASP A 48 -3.68 -26.47 -30.04
C ASP A 48 -4.69 -25.42 -30.52
N GLN A 49 -5.80 -25.24 -29.79
CA GLN A 49 -6.79 -24.19 -30.05
C GLN A 49 -6.15 -22.79 -29.97
N LYS A 50 -5.36 -22.51 -28.92
CA LYS A 50 -4.67 -21.22 -28.75
C LYS A 50 -3.68 -20.96 -29.89
N GLU A 51 -2.92 -21.98 -30.29
CA GLU A 51 -1.98 -21.87 -31.40
C GLU A 51 -2.70 -21.64 -32.73
N ALA A 52 -3.77 -22.39 -33.01
CA ALA A 52 -4.56 -22.25 -34.24
C ALA A 52 -5.18 -20.84 -34.34
N ARG A 53 -5.74 -20.34 -33.23
CA ARG A 53 -6.26 -18.97 -33.15
C ARG A 53 -5.18 -17.92 -33.38
N ALA A 54 -4.01 -18.06 -32.76
CA ALA A 54 -2.91 -17.13 -32.95
C ALA A 54 -2.43 -17.09 -34.41
N ARG A 55 -2.34 -18.27 -35.07
CA ARG A 55 -1.99 -18.37 -36.50
C ARG A 55 -3.04 -17.71 -37.39
N TYR A 56 -4.33 -17.96 -37.13
CA TYR A 56 -5.41 -17.30 -37.86
C TYR A 56 -5.36 -15.78 -37.71
N GLU A 57 -5.22 -15.27 -36.49
CA GLU A 57 -5.12 -13.82 -36.23
C GLU A 57 -3.90 -13.19 -36.91
N GLN A 58 -2.77 -13.91 -36.96
CA GLN A 58 -1.56 -13.45 -37.65
C GLN A 58 -1.80 -13.35 -39.17
N LEU A 59 -2.34 -14.40 -39.80
CA LEU A 59 -2.61 -14.43 -41.24
C LEU A 59 -3.68 -13.42 -41.65
N LEU A 60 -4.72 -13.27 -40.82
CA LEU A 60 -5.77 -12.27 -41.02
C LEU A 60 -5.21 -10.84 -41.06
N ARG A 61 -4.25 -10.52 -40.20
CA ARG A 61 -3.58 -9.21 -40.20
C ARG A 61 -2.62 -9.01 -41.37
N ALA A 62 -1.95 -10.08 -41.82
CA ALA A 62 -0.93 -10.01 -42.86
C ALA A 62 -1.51 -9.97 -44.28
N HIS A 63 -2.54 -10.79 -44.55
CA HIS A 63 -3.03 -11.05 -45.91
C HIS A 63 -4.53 -10.74 -46.09
N GLY A 64 -5.24 -10.45 -44.99
CA GLY A 64 -6.67 -10.16 -45.00
C GLY A 64 -7.55 -11.41 -45.04
N PRO A 65 -8.88 -11.23 -44.94
CA PRO A 65 -9.84 -12.31 -44.72
C PRO A 65 -10.12 -13.18 -45.96
N HIS A 66 -9.76 -12.71 -47.16
CA HIS A 66 -10.03 -13.40 -48.43
C HIS A 66 -8.82 -14.16 -48.98
N ASP A 67 -7.69 -14.11 -48.28
CA ASP A 67 -6.52 -14.91 -48.64
C ASP A 67 -6.82 -16.41 -48.40
N PRO A 68 -6.50 -17.31 -49.36
CA PRO A 68 -6.75 -18.74 -49.21
C PRO A 68 -6.13 -19.35 -47.95
N MET A 69 -4.97 -18.88 -47.50
CA MET A 69 -4.34 -19.39 -46.27
C MET A 69 -5.02 -18.87 -45.02
N THR A 70 -5.53 -17.64 -45.03
CA THR A 70 -6.38 -17.15 -43.94
C THR A 70 -7.67 -17.97 -43.81
N VAL A 71 -8.29 -18.36 -44.94
CA VAL A 71 -9.50 -19.21 -44.93
C VAL A 71 -9.19 -20.59 -44.35
N VAL A 72 -8.12 -21.25 -44.80
CA VAL A 72 -7.72 -22.55 -44.25
C VAL A 72 -7.38 -22.44 -42.76
N ALA A 73 -6.68 -21.38 -42.35
CA ALA A 73 -6.35 -21.17 -40.94
C ALA A 73 -7.60 -20.98 -40.06
N ARG A 74 -8.65 -20.36 -40.61
CA ARG A 74 -9.95 -20.26 -39.94
C ARG A 74 -10.58 -21.63 -39.73
N ASP A 75 -10.62 -22.47 -40.76
CA ASP A 75 -11.19 -23.82 -40.67
C ASP A 75 -10.43 -24.69 -39.65
N VAL A 76 -9.09 -24.54 -39.59
CA VAL A 76 -8.24 -25.21 -38.59
C VAL A 76 -8.54 -24.71 -37.18
N MET A 77 -8.74 -23.40 -37.00
CA MET A 77 -9.14 -22.82 -35.71
C MET A 77 -10.50 -23.35 -35.27
N ASP A 78 -11.50 -23.36 -36.15
CA ASP A 78 -12.85 -23.83 -35.86
C ASP A 78 -12.86 -25.34 -35.53
N SER A 79 -12.02 -26.12 -36.22
CA SER A 79 -11.83 -27.56 -35.95
C SER A 79 -11.19 -27.79 -34.57
N ALA A 80 -10.13 -27.04 -34.25
CA ALA A 80 -9.46 -27.15 -32.95
C ALA A 80 -10.37 -26.73 -31.80
N GLN A 81 -11.19 -25.70 -31.99
CA GLN A 81 -12.20 -25.28 -31.03
C GLN A 81 -13.26 -26.37 -30.83
N SER A 82 -13.78 -26.94 -31.91
CA SER A 82 -14.79 -28.01 -31.83
C SER A 82 -14.25 -29.23 -31.08
N ALA A 83 -13.00 -29.64 -31.35
CA ALA A 83 -12.36 -30.76 -30.65
C ALA A 83 -12.21 -30.49 -29.14
N PHE A 84 -11.78 -29.28 -28.78
CA PHE A 84 -11.69 -28.85 -27.37
C PHE A 84 -13.06 -28.88 -26.68
N ASP A 85 -14.08 -28.30 -27.31
CA ASP A 85 -15.43 -28.21 -26.75
C ASP A 85 -16.06 -29.60 -26.58
N THR A 86 -15.89 -30.50 -27.57
CA THR A 86 -16.33 -31.89 -27.46
C THR A 86 -15.66 -32.59 -26.29
N ARG A 87 -14.33 -32.51 -26.17
CA ARG A 87 -13.61 -33.15 -25.06
C ARG A 87 -14.03 -32.57 -23.71
N LEU A 88 -14.27 -31.27 -23.64
CA LEU A 88 -14.74 -30.62 -22.42
C LEU A 88 -16.12 -31.15 -21.99
N ILE A 89 -17.03 -31.38 -22.94
CA ILE A 89 -18.34 -31.97 -22.67
C ILE A 89 -18.19 -33.41 -22.15
N GLU A 90 -17.35 -34.23 -22.79
CA GLU A 90 -17.08 -35.61 -22.37
C GLU A 90 -16.56 -35.67 -20.92
N VAL A 91 -15.55 -34.84 -20.61
CA VAL A 91 -14.95 -34.80 -19.28
C VAL A 91 -15.93 -34.31 -18.22
N ARG A 92 -16.87 -33.42 -18.57
CA ARG A 92 -17.96 -33.00 -17.67
C ARG A 92 -19.00 -34.09 -17.44
N GLN A 93 -19.25 -34.93 -18.43
CA GLN A 93 -20.15 -36.08 -18.29
C GLN A 93 -19.57 -37.16 -17.38
N ASP A 94 -18.24 -37.23 -17.26
CA ASP A 94 -17.55 -38.05 -16.28
C ASP A 94 -17.70 -37.51 -14.84
N GLN A 95 -18.81 -37.89 -14.20
CA GLN A 95 -19.25 -37.41 -12.87
C GLN A 95 -18.18 -37.49 -11.76
N LYS A 96 -17.22 -38.40 -11.86
CA LYS A 96 -16.12 -38.53 -10.88
C LYS A 96 -15.12 -37.39 -10.98
N ILE A 97 -14.79 -36.97 -12.20
CA ILE A 97 -13.80 -35.93 -12.47
C ILE A 97 -14.43 -34.55 -12.17
N ASP A 98 -15.68 -34.34 -12.58
CA ASP A 98 -16.38 -33.07 -12.39
C ASP A 98 -16.59 -32.73 -10.89
N ARG A 99 -17.05 -33.68 -10.07
CA ARG A 99 -17.25 -33.44 -8.63
C ARG A 99 -15.97 -33.05 -7.89
N THR A 100 -14.87 -33.72 -8.21
CA THR A 100 -13.59 -33.46 -7.56
C THR A 100 -12.95 -32.18 -8.09
N ALA A 101 -13.12 -31.86 -9.38
CA ALA A 101 -12.69 -30.59 -9.96
C ALA A 101 -13.47 -29.38 -9.40
N GLN A 102 -14.75 -29.56 -9.09
CA GLN A 102 -15.57 -28.55 -8.40
C GLN A 102 -15.09 -28.33 -6.96
N GLN A 103 -14.77 -29.40 -6.22
CA GLN A 103 -14.24 -29.28 -4.86
C GLN A 103 -12.90 -28.55 -4.82
N ASP A 104 -11.97 -28.88 -5.73
CA ASP A 104 -10.67 -28.19 -5.83
C ASP A 104 -10.82 -26.72 -6.19
N ALA A 105 -11.74 -26.40 -7.11
CA ALA A 105 -12.03 -25.02 -7.47
C ALA A 105 -12.59 -24.22 -6.29
N VAL A 106 -13.37 -24.85 -5.41
CA VAL A 106 -13.86 -24.21 -4.17
C VAL A 106 -12.72 -24.00 -3.16
N MET A 107 -11.85 -25.00 -2.97
CA MET A 107 -10.73 -24.90 -2.03
C MET A 107 -9.70 -23.84 -2.44
N THR A 108 -9.30 -23.84 -3.71
CA THR A 108 -8.36 -22.83 -4.24
C THR A 108 -8.88 -21.40 -4.08
N ARG A 109 -10.19 -21.18 -4.24
CA ARG A 109 -10.82 -19.87 -3.99
C ARG A 109 -10.87 -19.51 -2.52
N LEU A 110 -11.17 -20.47 -1.64
CA LEU A 110 -11.12 -20.26 -0.18
C LEU A 110 -9.72 -19.85 0.28
N ASP A 111 -8.69 -20.48 -0.27
CA ASP A 111 -7.30 -20.16 0.02
C ASP A 111 -6.91 -18.78 -0.53
N ALA A 112 -7.32 -18.45 -1.76
CA ALA A 112 -7.12 -17.12 -2.32
C ALA A 112 -7.78 -16.03 -1.47
N ALA A 113 -9.02 -16.24 -1.03
CA ALA A 113 -9.74 -15.32 -0.14
C ALA A 113 -9.05 -15.17 1.22
N ARG A 114 -8.60 -16.28 1.83
CA ARG A 114 -7.82 -16.26 3.08
C ARG A 114 -6.51 -15.50 2.93
N ASN A 115 -5.82 -15.68 1.82
CA ASN A 115 -4.55 -15.01 1.55
C ASN A 115 -4.76 -13.50 1.38
N GLU A 116 -5.84 -13.09 0.72
CA GLU A 116 -6.18 -11.67 0.55
C GLU A 116 -6.52 -11.00 1.88
N ILE A 117 -7.37 -11.63 2.71
CA ILE A 117 -7.67 -11.13 4.06
C ILE A 117 -6.38 -11.02 4.89
N SER A 118 -5.50 -12.01 4.79
CA SER A 118 -4.22 -12.02 5.50
C SER A 118 -3.29 -10.91 5.03
N ARG A 119 -3.26 -10.61 3.73
CA ARG A 119 -2.52 -9.49 3.17
C ARG A 119 -3.04 -8.15 3.68
N ARG A 120 -4.35 -7.93 3.63
CA ARG A 120 -4.99 -6.70 4.14
C ARG A 120 -4.68 -6.46 5.61
N ARG A 121 -4.79 -7.50 6.45
CA ARG A 121 -4.42 -7.41 7.86
C ARG A 121 -2.95 -7.05 8.07
N ARG A 122 -2.04 -7.61 7.27
CA ARG A 122 -0.61 -7.26 7.34
C ARG A 122 -0.36 -5.81 6.93
N THR A 123 -0.99 -5.33 5.87
CA THR A 123 -0.84 -3.94 5.41
C THR A 123 -1.42 -2.96 6.42
N GLU A 124 -2.58 -3.26 7.00
CA GLU A 124 -3.20 -2.44 8.05
C GLU A 124 -2.33 -2.39 9.31
N GLN A 125 -1.80 -3.53 9.75
CA GLN A 125 -0.87 -3.59 10.88
C GLN A 125 0.42 -2.81 10.62
N GLN A 126 0.97 -2.88 9.40
CA GLN A 126 2.14 -2.11 9.02
C GLN A 126 1.84 -0.60 9.01
N ALA A 127 0.70 -0.18 8.46
CA ALA A 127 0.28 1.22 8.46
C ALA A 127 0.07 1.75 9.89
N PHE A 128 -0.54 0.95 10.77
CA PHE A 128 -0.72 1.32 12.17
C PHE A 128 0.63 1.49 12.90
N ARG A 129 1.58 0.57 12.68
CA ARG A 129 2.93 0.67 13.26
C ARG A 129 3.66 1.91 12.77
N GLN A 130 3.61 2.21 11.47
CA GLN A 130 4.23 3.41 10.91
C GLN A 130 3.66 4.69 11.51
N LYS A 131 2.33 4.79 11.66
CA LYS A 131 1.69 5.94 12.31
C LYS A 131 2.19 6.12 13.73
N LYS A 132 2.20 5.04 14.52
CA LYS A 132 2.69 5.09 15.90
C LYS A 132 4.17 5.51 15.97
N ASP A 133 5.01 4.95 15.11
CA ASP A 133 6.44 5.31 15.04
C ASP A 133 6.64 6.78 14.65
N THR A 134 5.80 7.31 13.74
CA THR A 134 5.86 8.73 13.36
C THR A 134 5.41 9.65 14.50
N GLU A 135 4.37 9.29 15.24
CA GLU A 135 3.91 10.04 16.42
C GLU A 135 4.95 10.03 17.54
N ASP A 136 5.57 8.87 17.82
CA ASP A 136 6.61 8.74 18.83
C ASP A 136 7.87 9.54 18.45
N LYS A 137 8.25 9.55 17.17
CA LYS A 137 9.35 10.39 16.66
C LYS A 137 9.02 11.87 16.76
N ALA A 138 7.81 12.29 16.39
CA ALA A 138 7.37 13.68 16.51
C ALA A 138 7.37 14.16 17.98
N ARG A 139 6.92 13.30 18.91
CA ARG A 139 6.95 13.59 20.36
C ARG A 139 8.37 13.72 20.88
N LYS A 140 9.30 12.86 20.45
CA LYS A 140 10.72 12.96 20.83
C LYS A 140 11.36 14.24 20.28
N ALA A 141 11.15 14.54 19.00
CA ALA A 141 11.65 15.77 18.37
C ALA A 141 11.09 17.04 19.05
N ALA A 142 9.81 17.04 19.44
CA ALA A 142 9.22 18.16 20.16
C ALA A 142 9.85 18.36 21.56
N ARG A 143 10.17 17.28 22.28
CA ARG A 143 10.89 17.35 23.57
C ARG A 143 12.31 17.89 23.40
N GLU A 144 13.05 17.34 22.44
CA GLU A 144 14.41 17.80 22.14
C GLU A 144 14.41 19.28 21.72
N ALA A 145 13.47 19.71 20.88
CA ALA A 145 13.33 21.12 20.49
C ALA A 145 13.02 22.02 21.69
N ALA A 146 12.16 21.59 22.61
CA ALA A 146 11.86 22.34 23.83
C ALA A 146 13.08 22.46 24.75
N GLU A 147 13.85 21.39 24.94
CA GLU A 147 15.10 21.39 25.71
C GLU A 147 16.14 22.32 25.07
N THR A 148 16.31 22.23 23.74
CA THR A 148 17.25 23.07 22.99
C THR A 148 16.86 24.55 23.07
N PHE A 149 15.56 24.85 22.97
CA PHE A 149 15.04 26.21 23.12
C PHE A 149 15.32 26.76 24.53
N LEU A 150 15.03 26.00 25.58
CA LEU A 150 15.29 26.41 26.96
C LEU A 150 16.77 26.66 27.22
N LEU A 151 17.65 25.77 26.74
CA LEU A 151 19.11 25.96 26.81
C LEU A 151 19.55 27.23 26.09
N THR A 152 19.03 27.48 24.90
CA THR A 152 19.38 28.67 24.09
C THR A 152 18.98 29.95 24.81
N VAL A 153 17.76 30.02 25.35
CA VAL A 153 17.28 31.17 26.13
C VAL A 153 18.12 31.37 27.39
N PHE A 154 18.47 30.28 28.09
CA PHE A 154 19.33 30.33 29.27
C PHE A 154 20.72 30.89 28.96
N PHE A 155 21.39 30.37 27.91
CA PHE A 155 22.70 30.87 27.49
C PHE A 155 22.65 32.33 27.05
N PHE A 156 21.61 32.74 26.33
CA PHE A 156 21.44 34.11 25.91
C PHE A 156 21.29 35.06 27.11
N TYR A 157 20.48 34.69 28.10
CA TYR A 157 20.34 35.44 29.36
C TYR A 157 21.68 35.56 30.11
N MET A 158 22.42 34.45 30.23
CA MET A 158 23.74 34.43 30.87
C MET A 158 24.75 35.33 30.13
N LEU A 159 24.78 35.29 28.80
CA LEU A 159 25.64 36.12 27.97
C LEU A 159 25.30 37.61 28.15
N GLN A 160 24.02 37.98 28.15
CA GLN A 160 23.59 39.35 28.41
C GLN A 160 24.03 39.83 29.80
N ARG A 161 23.89 38.99 30.83
CA ARG A 161 24.37 39.32 32.18
C ARG A 161 25.89 39.50 32.22
N MET A 162 26.65 38.60 31.60
CA MET A 162 28.11 38.67 31.50
C MET A 162 28.56 39.94 30.77
N LEU A 163 27.96 40.25 29.63
CA LEU A 163 28.23 41.46 28.84
C LEU A 163 27.88 42.73 29.61
N THR A 164 26.79 42.73 30.36
CA THR A 164 26.42 43.89 31.18
C THR A 164 27.40 44.07 32.34
N ALA A 165 27.82 42.98 32.98
CA ALA A 165 28.82 43.01 34.04
C ALA A 165 30.19 43.46 33.52
N SER A 166 30.63 42.98 32.35
CA SER A 166 31.89 43.40 31.73
C SER A 166 31.84 44.85 31.29
N ARG A 167 30.74 45.32 30.69
CA ARG A 167 30.53 46.74 30.38
C ARG A 167 30.60 47.63 31.61
N ARG A 168 29.97 47.22 32.73
CA ARG A 168 30.07 47.96 33.99
C ARG A 168 31.51 48.00 34.52
N ARG A 169 32.23 46.88 34.48
CA ARG A 169 33.64 46.82 34.90
C ARG A 169 34.54 47.67 34.02
N LEU A 170 34.34 47.65 32.71
CA LEU A 170 35.08 48.48 31.76
C LEU A 170 34.75 49.97 31.93
N ALA A 171 33.48 50.32 32.14
CA ALA A 171 33.06 51.69 32.42
C ALA A 171 33.66 52.21 33.73
N LEU A 172 33.68 51.39 34.79
CA LEU A 172 34.37 51.72 36.04
C LEU A 172 35.88 51.89 35.81
N ALA A 173 36.53 50.96 35.11
CA ALA A 173 37.97 51.08 34.80
C ALA A 173 38.29 52.33 33.98
N ALA A 174 37.46 52.67 32.99
CA ALA A 174 37.58 53.90 32.20
C ALA A 174 37.36 55.15 33.06
N ALA A 175 36.38 55.15 33.96
CA ALA A 175 36.15 56.26 34.89
C ALA A 175 37.33 56.45 35.87
N PHE A 176 37.91 55.36 36.38
CA PHE A 176 39.11 55.41 37.21
C PHE A 176 40.33 55.96 36.45
N LEU A 177 40.53 55.52 35.21
CA LEU A 177 41.60 56.05 34.34
C LEU A 177 41.39 57.54 34.04
N GLN A 178 40.16 57.96 33.74
CA GLN A 178 39.87 59.36 33.46
C GLN A 178 40.06 60.24 34.71
N ALA A 179 39.69 59.75 35.89
CA ALA A 179 39.92 60.44 37.16
C ALA A 179 41.41 60.52 37.55
N SER A 180 42.23 59.54 37.17
CA SER A 180 43.68 59.58 37.41
C SER A 180 44.44 60.47 36.42
N LEU A 181 43.83 60.79 35.28
CA LEU A 181 44.39 61.66 34.24
C LEU A 181 43.89 63.11 34.31
N THR A 182 42.91 63.44 35.16
CA THR A 182 42.52 64.84 35.43
C THR A 182 43.50 65.49 36.39
N PRO A 183 44.38 66.41 35.96
CA PRO A 183 45.18 67.19 36.89
C PRO A 183 44.25 68.06 37.74
N ALA A 184 44.48 68.07 39.04
CA ALA A 184 43.83 69.01 39.95
C ALA A 184 44.21 70.42 39.51
N HIS A 185 43.34 71.08 38.76
CA HIS A 185 43.49 72.51 38.53
C HIS A 185 43.18 73.19 39.86
N GLU A 186 44.27 73.53 40.56
CA GLU A 186 44.34 74.50 41.63
C GLU A 186 43.47 75.71 41.28
N HIS A 187 42.40 75.94 42.04
CA HIS A 187 41.90 77.29 42.25
C HIS A 187 42.30 77.72 43.66
N ASN A 188 43.54 78.17 43.73
CA ASN A 188 44.02 79.09 44.75
C ASN A 188 43.89 80.49 44.15
N VAL A 189 42.79 81.19 44.41
CA VAL A 189 42.73 82.65 44.30
C VAL A 189 41.79 83.18 45.38
N ALA A 190 42.42 83.94 46.28
CA ALA A 190 41.95 85.03 47.14
C ALA A 190 40.48 85.45 47.08
#